data_AF-A0AAV2HNB7-F1
#
_entry.id   AF-A0AAV2HNB7-F1
#
_cell.length_a   1.000
_cell.length_b   1.000
_cell.length_c   1.000
_cell.angle_alpha   90.00
_cell.angle_beta   90.00
_cell.angle_gamma   90.00
#
_symmetry.space_group_name_H-M   'P 1'
#
loop_
_entity.id
_entity.type
_entity.pdbx_description
1 polymer ?
#
loop_
_entity_poly.entity_id
_entity_poly.type
_entity_poly.pdbx_seq_one_letter_code
_entity_poly.pdbx_strand_id
1 'polypeptide(L)'
;MVSAVRMNYITVSILLVVLLLLVESCVHNGVTYQPGEEYQESPCKTCECGHDGWPICFSRSCGQPSCGPFQTPVVKAGDCCASCP
;
A
#
# COMPACT_ATOMS: atom_id res chain seq x y z
N MET A 1 -22.20 21.50 -19.43
CA MET A 1 -21.69 22.69 -18.73
C MET A 1 -21.68 22.35 -17.25
N VAL A 2 -20.50 22.17 -16.65
CA VAL A 2 -20.39 21.85 -15.22
C VAL A 2 -20.67 23.15 -14.46
N SER A 3 -21.84 23.25 -13.83
CA SER A 3 -22.20 24.41 -13.02
C SER A 3 -21.19 24.57 -11.88
N ALA A 4 -20.44 25.67 -11.89
CA ALA A 4 -19.62 26.08 -10.77
C ALA A 4 -20.54 26.52 -9.63
N VAL A 5 -20.80 25.62 -8.68
CA VAL A 5 -21.52 25.92 -7.45
C VAL A 5 -20.71 26.97 -6.69
N ARG A 6 -21.29 28.15 -6.39
CA ARG A 6 -20.66 29.14 -5.51
C ARG A 6 -20.64 28.59 -4.08
N MET A 7 -19.56 27.88 -3.75
CA MET A 7 -19.33 27.29 -2.44
C MET A 7 -18.93 28.40 -1.47
N ASN A 8 -19.73 28.65 -0.42
CA ASN A 8 -19.36 29.59 0.64
C ASN A 8 -18.22 29.01 1.46
N TYR A 9 -17.40 29.85 2.11
CA TYR A 9 -16.29 29.36 2.94
C TYR A 9 -16.77 28.37 4.01
N ILE A 10 -17.97 28.58 4.57
CA ILE A 10 -18.60 27.65 5.53
C ILE A 10 -18.82 26.27 4.89
N THR A 11 -19.35 26.20 3.67
CA THR A 11 -19.60 24.91 3.00
C THR A 11 -18.30 24.23 2.58
N VAL A 12 -17.29 24.99 2.16
CA VAL A 12 -15.93 24.47 1.93
C VAL A 12 -15.32 23.90 3.21
N SER A 13 -15.39 24.64 4.32
CA SER A 13 -14.87 24.22 5.62
C SER A 13 -15.59 22.98 6.13
N ILE A 14 -16.92 22.90 6.03
CA ILE A 14 -17.68 21.71 6.42
C ILE A 14 -17.28 20.51 5.57
N LEU A 15 -17.21 20.65 4.24
CA LEU A 15 -16.76 19.58 3.34
C LEU A 15 -15.35 19.08 3.69
N LEU A 16 -14.42 20.00 3.99
CA LEU A 16 -13.06 19.65 4.40
C LEU A 16 -13.03 18.90 5.74
N VAL A 17 -13.78 19.37 6.73
CA VAL A 17 -13.89 18.71 8.05
C VAL A 17 -14.54 17.33 7.92
N VAL A 18 -15.59 17.20 7.12
CA VAL A 18 -16.25 15.91 6.87
C VAL A 18 -15.30 14.94 6.17
N LEU A 19 -14.51 15.39 5.19
CA LEU A 19 -13.51 14.57 4.52
C LEU A 19 -12.45 14.04 5.49
N LEU A 20 -12.00 14.88 6.45
CA LEU A 20 -11.03 14.49 7.47
C LEU A 20 -11.60 13.50 8.50
N LEU A 21 -12.90 13.57 8.81
CA LEU A 21 -13.56 12.69 9.79
C LEU A 21 -13.96 11.32 9.22
N LEU A 22 -14.06 11.19 7.90
CA LEU A 22 -14.44 9.95 7.22
C LEU A 22 -13.24 9.06 6.89
N VAL A 23 -12.02 9.57 7.07
CA VAL A 23 -10.78 8.82 6.84
C VAL A 23 -10.51 7.90 8.02
N GLU A 24 -10.32 6.61 7.74
CA GLU A 24 -10.03 5.60 8.76
C GLU A 24 -8.58 5.08 8.62
N SER A 25 -7.87 4.96 9.74
CA SER A 25 -6.49 4.49 9.78
C SER A 25 -6.40 2.98 9.92
N CYS A 26 -5.36 2.37 9.35
CA CYS A 26 -5.11 0.93 9.47
C CYS A 26 -4.20 0.63 10.67
N VAL A 27 -4.40 -0.50 11.34
CA VAL A 27 -3.47 -1.00 12.37
C VAL A 27 -2.86 -2.31 11.91
N HIS A 28 -1.54 -2.34 11.75
CA HIS A 28 -0.81 -3.55 11.35
C HIS A 28 0.42 -3.76 12.24
N ASN A 29 0.54 -4.96 12.83
CA ASN A 29 1.61 -5.32 13.79
C ASN A 29 1.80 -4.31 14.94
N GLY A 30 0.70 -3.69 15.41
CA GLY A 30 0.72 -2.69 16.47
C GLY A 30 1.17 -1.30 16.03
N VAL A 31 1.41 -1.09 14.73
CA VAL A 31 1.71 0.22 14.14
C VAL A 31 0.46 0.75 13.44
N THR A 32 0.15 2.03 13.67
CA THR A 32 -0.96 2.72 12.99
C THR A 32 -0.44 3.39 11.72
N TYR A 33 -1.11 3.12 10.60
CA TYR A 33 -0.86 3.69 9.29
C TYR A 33 -2.03 4.58 8.88
N GLN A 34 -1.74 5.79 8.44
CA GLN A 34 -2.71 6.71 7.86
C GLN A 34 -3.08 6.27 6.43
N PRO A 35 -4.25 6.65 5.92
CA PRO A 35 -4.58 6.42 4.51
C PRO A 35 -3.51 6.92 3.55
N GLY A 36 -3.16 6.06 2.59
CA GLY A 36 -2.10 6.27 1.62
C GLY A 36 -0.69 5.94 2.14
N GLU A 37 -0.51 5.61 3.42
CA GLU A 37 0.78 5.12 3.89
C GLU A 37 1.02 3.68 3.44
N GLU A 38 2.21 3.44 2.93
CA GLU A 38 2.67 2.13 2.49
C GLU A 38 3.55 1.46 3.55
N TYR A 39 3.43 0.14 3.64
CA TYR A 39 4.29 -0.68 4.49
C TYR A 39 4.61 -2.03 3.86
N GLN A 40 5.78 -2.54 4.21
CA GLN A 40 6.24 -3.84 3.75
C GLN A 40 5.76 -4.93 4.73
N GLU A 41 4.81 -5.76 4.30
CA GLU A 41 4.32 -6.89 5.12
C GLU A 41 5.31 -8.06 5.09
N SER A 42 5.90 -8.31 3.92
CA SER A 42 6.94 -9.33 3.72
C SER A 42 7.81 -8.93 2.53
N PRO A 43 8.97 -9.55 2.27
CA PRO A 43 9.82 -9.20 1.12
C PRO A 43 9.08 -9.16 -0.23
N CYS A 44 8.02 -9.97 -0.40
CA CYS A 44 7.23 -10.03 -1.62
C CYS A 44 5.90 -9.29 -1.57
N LYS A 45 5.49 -8.74 -0.42
CA LYS A 45 4.17 -8.14 -0.26
C LYS A 45 4.26 -6.77 0.37
N THR A 46 3.77 -5.78 -0.36
CA THR A 46 3.65 -4.39 0.08
C THR A 46 2.17 -4.08 0.19
N CYS A 47 1.80 -3.33 1.21
CA CYS A 47 0.42 -2.91 1.45
C CYS A 47 0.34 -1.41 1.59
N GLU A 48 -0.73 -0.82 1.08
CA GLU A 48 -1.10 0.58 1.30
C GLU A 48 -2.33 0.61 2.21
N CYS A 49 -2.36 1.52 3.17
CA CYS A 49 -3.56 1.72 3.97
C CYS A 49 -4.64 2.44 3.14
N GLY A 50 -5.78 1.79 2.92
CA GLY A 50 -6.92 2.40 2.23
C GLY A 50 -7.59 3.49 3.06
N HIS A 51 -8.29 4.41 2.39
CA HIS A 51 -9.04 5.49 3.04
C HIS A 51 -10.23 5.00 3.86
N ASP A 52 -10.69 3.79 3.57
CA ASP A 52 -11.75 3.05 4.26
C ASP A 52 -11.25 2.24 5.47
N GLY A 53 -9.97 2.37 5.85
CA GLY A 53 -9.37 1.65 6.99
C GLY A 53 -8.91 0.24 6.66
N TRP A 54 -9.10 -0.21 5.41
CA TRP A 54 -8.72 -1.53 4.94
C TRP A 54 -7.41 -1.49 4.16
N PRO A 55 -6.45 -2.38 4.43
CA PRO A 55 -5.19 -2.41 3.68
C PRO A 55 -5.39 -3.01 2.29
N ILE A 56 -4.82 -2.35 1.28
CA ILE A 56 -4.77 -2.80 -0.11
C ILE A 56 -3.36 -3.34 -0.37
N CYS A 57 -3.25 -4.65 -0.57
CA CYS A 57 -1.94 -5.30 -0.69
C CYS A 57 -1.64 -5.80 -2.10
N PHE A 58 -0.38 -5.63 -2.51
CA PHE A 58 0.17 -6.10 -3.77
C PHE A 58 1.26 -7.14 -3.51
N SER A 59 1.06 -8.34 -4.06
CA SER A 59 2.06 -9.41 -4.03
C SER A 59 2.87 -9.41 -5.32
N ARG A 60 4.20 -9.35 -5.19
CA ARG A 60 5.13 -9.56 -6.30
C ARG A 60 5.26 -11.05 -6.58
N SER A 61 5.02 -11.45 -7.82
CA SER A 61 5.35 -12.79 -8.31
C SER A 61 6.79 -12.83 -8.82
N CYS A 62 7.49 -13.93 -8.53
CA CYS A 62 8.85 -14.16 -9.01
C CYS A 62 8.81 -14.98 -10.30
N GLY A 63 9.63 -14.59 -11.28
CA GLY A 63 9.93 -15.45 -12.42
C GLY A 63 10.86 -16.60 -12.01
N GLN A 64 10.89 -17.67 -12.81
CA GLN A 64 11.87 -18.72 -12.62
C GLN A 64 13.26 -18.22 -13.07
N PRO A 65 14.28 -18.23 -12.19
CA PRO A 65 15.62 -17.81 -12.58
C PRO A 65 16.26 -18.84 -13.51
N SER A 66 16.98 -18.36 -14.52
CA SER A 66 17.74 -19.19 -15.46
C SER A 66 19.13 -19.47 -14.90
N CYS A 67 19.27 -20.57 -14.17
CA CYS A 67 20.56 -20.98 -13.62
C CYS A 67 21.34 -21.91 -14.57
N GLY A 68 22.67 -21.94 -14.40
CA GLY A 68 23.55 -22.85 -15.13
C GLY A 68 23.36 -24.31 -14.71
N PRO A 69 23.96 -25.26 -15.45
CA PRO A 69 23.95 -26.66 -15.04
C PRO A 69 24.55 -26.82 -13.64
N PHE A 70 23.88 -27.61 -12.80
CA PHE A 70 24.25 -27.88 -11.40
C PHE A 70 24.11 -26.69 -10.42
N GLN A 71 23.48 -25.59 -10.81
CA GLN A 71 23.14 -24.51 -9.88
C GLN A 71 21.70 -24.65 -9.37
N THR A 72 21.51 -24.52 -8.05
CA THR A 72 20.20 -24.45 -7.43
C THR A 72 19.88 -23.00 -7.05
N PRO A 73 18.74 -22.44 -7.47
CA PRO A 73 18.31 -21.11 -7.04
C PRO A 73 18.18 -21.03 -5.52
N VAL A 74 18.61 -19.92 -4.92
CA VAL A 74 18.54 -19.67 -3.47
C VAL A 74 17.84 -18.35 -3.18
N VAL A 75 16.93 -18.32 -2.20
CA VAL A 75 16.33 -17.10 -1.66
C VAL A 75 17.20 -16.63 -0.49
N LYS A 76 17.73 -15.39 -0.56
CA LYS A 76 18.53 -14.82 0.54
C LYS A 76 17.62 -14.20 1.59
N ALA A 77 18.14 -14.04 2.82
CA ALA A 77 17.39 -13.40 3.89
C ALA A 77 17.04 -11.96 3.52
N GLY A 78 15.75 -11.62 3.61
CA GLY A 78 15.23 -10.30 3.21
C GLY A 78 14.89 -10.18 1.72
N ASP A 79 15.28 -11.13 0.87
CA ASP A 79 14.92 -11.13 -0.54
C ASP A 79 13.54 -11.76 -0.77
N CYS A 80 12.83 -11.23 -1.76
CA CYS A 80 11.58 -11.81 -2.24
C CYS A 80 11.82 -13.05 -3.11
N CYS A 81 12.73 -12.95 -4.06
CA CYS A 81 12.88 -13.93 -5.14
C CYS A 81 14.18 -14.72 -5.02
N ALA A 82 14.17 -15.95 -5.52
CA ALA A 82 15.37 -16.76 -5.62
C ALA A 82 16.30 -16.20 -6.70
N SER A 83 17.59 -16.20 -6.43
CA SER A 83 18.66 -15.88 -7.38
C SER A 83 19.61 -17.07 -7.51
N CYS A 84 20.27 -17.21 -8.67
CA CYS A 84 21.36 -18.18 -8.79
C CYS A 84 22.57 -17.68 -7.96
N PRO A 85 23.23 -18.56 -7.20
CA PRO A 85 24.43 -18.23 -6.44
C PRO A 85 25.63 -17.90 -7.33
#